data_AF-K1T2A0-F1
#
_entry.id   AF-K1T2A0-F1
#
_cell.length_a   1.000
_cell.length_b   1.000
_cell.length_c   1.000
_cell.angle_alpha   90.00
_cell.angle_beta   90.00
_cell.angle_gamma   90.00
#
_symmetry.space_group_name_H-M   'P 1'
#
loop_
_entity.id
_entity.type
_entity.pdbx_description
1 polymer ?
#
loop_
_entity_poly.entity_id
_entity_poly.type
_entity_poly.pdbx_seq_one_letter_code
_entity_poly.pdbx_strand_id
1 'polypeptide(L)'
;MEIVVDRLSIREGIEKRMTDSIETVLKLADGLLVVDVVGGEKISFSQSFSCPDCGINVDEIEPRSFSFNNPFGACPECHGIGYRMEFDEDLIIPDKTLSIAQGAIAAPGWQSVVNPDSYSRAILDAMAEFYGFDLDTPYGEYPEDVHDLIWYGTGGQRVEVHYTGRHGHGVYNIAFEGLLGNLQKRYRETGSETTKQEYESFMQITPCHVCGGKRLKKESLAVTVGDKNIAEISEYSIIDLKKFMDELTLTDRQKQIGRLVLKEIRSRLGFLVDVGLDYLSLARATATLSGGEAQRIRLATQ
;
A
#
# COMPACT_ATOMS: atom_id res chain seq x y z
N MET A 1 21.93 3.51 -29.71
CA MET A 1 22.96 3.33 -30.75
C MET A 1 23.58 1.96 -30.50
N GLU A 2 23.45 1.01 -31.43
CA GLU A 2 24.00 -0.34 -31.26
C GLU A 2 25.40 -0.38 -31.89
N ILE A 3 26.38 -0.90 -31.15
CA ILE A 3 27.77 -1.01 -31.62
C ILE A 3 28.11 -2.49 -31.79
N VAL A 4 28.50 -2.88 -32.99
CA VAL A 4 28.98 -4.24 -33.27
C VAL A 4 30.44 -4.34 -32.86
N VAL A 5 30.73 -5.09 -31.81
CA VAL A 5 32.09 -5.24 -31.26
C VAL A 5 32.85 -6.40 -31.91
N ASP A 6 32.20 -7.54 -32.17
CA ASP A 6 32.84 -8.69 -32.81
C ASP A 6 31.80 -9.54 -33.59
N ARG A 7 32.29 -10.39 -34.50
CA ARG A 7 31.50 -11.42 -35.19
C ARG A 7 32.16 -12.77 -34.96
N LEU A 8 31.47 -13.65 -34.25
CA LEU A 8 31.99 -14.94 -33.83
C LEU A 8 31.31 -16.10 -34.56
N SER A 9 32.04 -17.20 -34.76
CA SER A 9 31.53 -18.47 -35.28
C SER A 9 31.88 -19.56 -34.28
N ILE A 10 30.89 -20.25 -33.72
CA ILE A 10 31.10 -21.26 -32.68
C ILE A 10 31.94 -22.41 -33.24
N ARG A 11 33.14 -22.59 -32.67
CA ARG A 11 34.13 -23.62 -33.00
C ARG A 11 34.91 -23.98 -31.73
N GLU A 12 35.48 -25.17 -31.70
CA GLU A 12 36.34 -25.61 -30.58
C GLU A 12 37.54 -24.67 -30.41
N GLY A 13 37.82 -24.22 -29.18
CA GLY A 13 38.93 -23.30 -28.87
C GLY A 13 38.60 -21.80 -28.96
N ILE A 14 37.35 -21.41 -29.23
CA ILE A 14 36.94 -19.99 -29.33
C ILE A 14 36.70 -19.32 -27.97
N GLU A 15 36.71 -20.07 -26.87
CA GLU A 15 36.26 -19.63 -25.55
C GLU A 15 36.99 -18.36 -25.09
N LYS A 16 38.31 -18.29 -25.28
CA LYS A 16 39.11 -17.13 -24.89
C LYS A 16 38.71 -15.86 -25.65
N ARG A 17 38.56 -15.95 -26.98
CA ARG A 17 38.14 -14.81 -27.80
C ARG A 17 36.71 -14.39 -27.48
N MET A 18 35.83 -15.36 -27.25
CA MET A 18 34.45 -15.09 -26.86
C MET A 18 34.39 -14.32 -25.54
N THR A 19 35.16 -14.75 -24.53
CA THR A 19 35.28 -14.05 -23.25
C THR A 19 35.81 -12.63 -23.41
N ASP A 20 36.90 -12.43 -24.17
CA ASP A 20 37.49 -11.10 -24.41
C ASP A 20 36.48 -10.14 -25.08
N SER A 21 35.73 -10.63 -26.08
CA SER A 21 34.70 -9.84 -26.77
C SER A 21 33.51 -9.54 -25.87
N ILE A 22 33.04 -10.50 -25.06
CA ILE A 22 31.98 -10.29 -24.06
C ILE A 22 32.41 -9.24 -23.03
N GLU A 23 33.60 -9.35 -22.45
CA GLU A 23 34.11 -8.36 -21.49
C GLU A 23 34.20 -6.96 -22.10
N THR A 24 34.62 -6.87 -23.36
CA THR A 24 34.74 -5.59 -24.07
C THR A 24 33.36 -4.95 -24.25
N VAL A 25 32.36 -5.72 -24.70
CA VAL A 25 30.98 -5.22 -24.85
C VAL A 25 30.43 -4.76 -23.51
N LEU A 26 30.54 -5.58 -22.47
CA LEU A 26 30.02 -5.28 -21.14
C LEU A 26 30.65 -4.00 -20.55
N LYS A 27 31.96 -3.77 -20.76
CA LYS A 27 32.62 -2.52 -20.34
C LYS A 27 32.18 -1.30 -21.14
N LEU A 28 31.90 -1.46 -22.44
CA LEU A 28 31.50 -0.36 -23.32
C LEU A 28 30.03 0.04 -23.19
N ALA A 29 29.17 -0.91 -22.81
CA ALA A 29 27.72 -0.77 -22.76
C ALA A 29 27.15 -0.92 -21.35
N ASP A 30 27.93 -0.56 -20.33
CA ASP A 30 27.53 -0.52 -18.91
C ASP A 30 26.83 -1.81 -18.43
N GLY A 31 27.43 -2.95 -18.77
CA GLY A 31 26.95 -4.27 -18.39
C GLY A 31 25.87 -4.87 -19.30
N LEU A 32 25.52 -4.25 -20.43
CA LEU A 32 24.57 -4.80 -21.40
C LEU A 32 25.29 -5.47 -22.59
N LEU A 33 24.78 -6.60 -23.05
CA LEU A 33 25.27 -7.34 -24.23
C LEU A 33 24.08 -7.82 -25.06
N VAL A 34 24.11 -7.58 -26.36
CA VAL A 34 23.14 -8.15 -27.31
C VAL A 34 23.87 -9.06 -28.29
N VAL A 35 23.39 -10.29 -28.43
CA VAL A 35 23.92 -11.29 -29.36
C VAL A 35 22.90 -11.48 -30.48
N ASP A 36 23.30 -11.08 -31.69
CA ASP A 36 22.51 -11.28 -32.90
C ASP A 36 22.93 -12.59 -33.60
N VAL A 37 22.06 -13.60 -33.52
CA VAL A 37 22.32 -14.93 -34.10
C VAL A 37 21.82 -14.95 -35.54
N VAL A 38 22.70 -15.24 -36.49
CA VAL A 38 22.34 -15.30 -37.92
C VAL A 38 21.25 -16.36 -38.15
N GLY A 39 20.07 -15.91 -38.54
CA GLY A 39 18.90 -16.78 -38.78
C GLY A 39 18.16 -17.22 -37.51
N GLY A 40 18.50 -16.66 -36.35
CA GLY A 40 17.80 -16.86 -35.08
C GLY A 40 17.25 -15.56 -34.50
N GLU A 41 16.79 -15.62 -33.25
CA GLU A 41 16.36 -14.44 -32.50
C GLU A 41 17.55 -13.73 -31.83
N LYS A 42 17.43 -12.42 -31.65
CA LYS A 42 18.39 -11.65 -30.85
C LYS A 42 18.25 -12.04 -29.38
N ILE A 43 19.39 -12.24 -28.70
CA ILE A 43 19.45 -12.60 -27.29
C ILE A 43 20.13 -11.47 -26.52
N SER A 44 19.48 -10.95 -25.47
CA SER A 44 20.01 -9.88 -24.64
C SER A 44 20.48 -10.40 -23.28
N PHE A 45 21.59 -9.88 -22.79
CA PHE A 45 22.20 -10.18 -21.50
C PHE A 45 22.48 -8.89 -20.73
N SER A 46 22.37 -8.92 -19.40
CA SER A 46 22.75 -7.83 -18.51
C SER A 46 23.54 -8.36 -17.31
N GLN A 47 24.56 -7.61 -16.87
CA GLN A 47 25.30 -7.89 -15.63
C GLN A 47 24.57 -7.38 -14.38
N SER A 48 23.67 -6.40 -14.53
CA SER A 48 22.77 -5.98 -13.46
C SER A 48 21.42 -6.71 -13.60
N PHE A 49 20.58 -6.67 -12.56
CA PHE A 49 19.19 -7.12 -12.69
C PHE A 49 18.37 -6.08 -13.48
N SER A 50 18.77 -5.81 -14.72
CA SER A 50 18.07 -4.93 -15.64
C SER A 50 17.14 -5.72 -16.55
N CYS A 51 15.91 -5.26 -16.73
CA CYS A 51 15.07 -5.74 -17.81
C CYS A 51 15.63 -5.24 -19.15
N PRO A 52 16.02 -6.13 -20.09
CA PRO A 52 16.61 -5.74 -21.36
C PRO A 52 15.61 -5.02 -22.30
N ASP A 53 14.31 -5.18 -22.09
CA ASP A 53 13.27 -4.58 -22.95
C ASP A 53 12.88 -3.16 -22.53
N CYS A 54 12.83 -2.89 -21.22
CA CYS A 54 12.33 -1.62 -20.68
C CYS A 54 13.33 -0.84 -19.82
N GLY A 55 14.53 -1.38 -19.59
CA GLY A 55 15.61 -0.68 -18.87
C GLY A 55 15.40 -0.52 -17.36
N ILE A 56 14.42 -1.21 -16.78
CA ILE A 56 14.18 -1.21 -15.34
C ILE A 56 15.35 -1.94 -14.66
N ASN A 57 16.12 -1.22 -13.85
CA ASN A 57 17.13 -1.79 -12.96
C ASN A 57 16.48 -2.19 -11.64
N VAL A 58 16.67 -3.43 -11.23
CA VAL A 58 16.36 -3.91 -9.88
C VAL A 58 17.68 -3.98 -9.09
N ASP A 59 17.65 -3.52 -7.85
CA ASP A 59 18.78 -3.64 -6.94
C ASP A 59 19.10 -5.13 -6.66
N GLU A 60 20.30 -5.40 -6.13
CA GLU A 60 20.68 -6.76 -5.75
C GLU A 60 19.66 -7.38 -4.79
N ILE A 61 19.26 -8.61 -5.09
CA ILE A 61 18.24 -9.33 -4.31
C ILE A 61 18.87 -9.82 -3.00
N GLU A 62 18.57 -9.12 -1.92
CA GLU A 62 19.00 -9.47 -0.57
C GLU A 62 17.82 -9.80 0.34
N PRO A 63 18.01 -10.55 1.44
CA PRO A 63 16.93 -10.84 2.40
C PRO A 63 16.22 -9.58 2.94
N ARG A 64 16.94 -8.47 3.11
CA ARG A 64 16.36 -7.20 3.57
C ARG A 64 15.36 -6.60 2.58
N SER A 65 15.49 -6.91 1.30
CA SER A 65 14.57 -6.48 0.24
C SER A 65 13.20 -7.14 0.37
N PHE A 66 13.07 -8.20 1.18
CA PHE A 66 11.79 -8.88 1.47
C PHE A 66 11.24 -8.57 2.86
N SER A 67 11.87 -7.65 3.60
CA SER A 67 11.40 -7.26 4.92
C SER A 67 10.54 -6.00 4.83
N PHE A 68 9.25 -6.12 5.19
CA PHE A 68 8.36 -4.96 5.32
C PHE A 68 8.72 -4.06 6.51
N ASN A 69 9.60 -4.52 7.42
CA ASN A 69 10.13 -3.71 8.52
C ASN A 69 11.39 -2.92 8.11
N ASN A 70 11.84 -3.07 6.86
CA ASN A 70 13.04 -2.41 6.35
C ASN A 70 12.68 -1.51 5.16
N PRO A 71 13.12 -0.24 5.11
CA PRO A 71 12.87 0.66 3.98
C PRO A 71 13.29 0.12 2.61
N PHE A 72 14.26 -0.80 2.55
CA PHE A 72 14.68 -1.44 1.31
C PHE A 72 13.55 -2.29 0.70
N GLY A 73 12.77 -3.01 1.50
CA GLY A 73 11.68 -3.88 1.03
C GLY A 73 10.27 -3.36 1.28
N ALA A 74 10.09 -2.43 2.22
CA ALA A 74 8.79 -1.90 2.61
C ALA A 74 8.13 -1.08 1.49
N CYS A 75 6.81 -1.25 1.33
CA CYS A 75 6.01 -0.40 0.46
C CYS A 75 6.20 1.08 0.87
N PRO A 76 6.54 1.99 -0.07
CA PRO A 76 6.85 3.38 0.25
C PRO A 76 5.62 4.16 0.72
N GLU A 77 4.41 3.79 0.30
CA GLU A 77 3.17 4.50 0.64
C GLU A 77 2.67 4.20 2.05
N CYS A 78 2.71 2.93 2.47
CA CYS A 78 2.25 2.54 3.80
C CYS A 78 3.41 2.24 4.75
N HIS A 79 4.65 2.48 4.34
CA HIS A 79 5.88 2.16 5.09
C HIS A 79 5.88 0.74 5.67
N GLY A 80 5.37 -0.23 4.91
CA GLY A 80 5.29 -1.63 5.35
C GLY A 80 4.23 -1.95 6.40
N ILE A 81 3.29 -1.04 6.67
CA ILE A 81 2.13 -1.28 7.53
C ILE A 81 1.11 -2.19 6.82
N GLY A 82 0.87 -1.97 5.53
CA GLY A 82 -0.06 -2.74 4.68
C GLY A 82 -1.44 -2.11 4.54
N TYR A 83 -1.82 -1.25 5.46
CA TYR A 83 -3.09 -0.53 5.43
C TYR A 83 -2.88 0.97 5.63
N ARG A 84 -3.92 1.75 5.36
CA ARG A 84 -4.02 3.16 5.70
C ARG A 84 -5.25 3.34 6.58
N MET A 85 -5.14 4.29 7.51
CA MET A 85 -6.28 4.81 8.23
C MET A 85 -6.83 5.98 7.41
N GLU A 86 -8.05 5.84 6.92
CA GLU A 86 -8.71 6.85 6.10
C GLU A 86 -10.06 7.19 6.72
N PHE A 87 -10.42 8.48 6.70
CA PHE A 87 -11.73 8.91 7.16
C PHE A 87 -12.80 8.32 6.26
N ASP A 88 -13.86 7.81 6.88
CA ASP A 88 -14.93 7.13 6.19
C ASP A 88 -16.22 7.96 6.28
N GLU A 89 -16.90 8.11 5.14
CA GLU A 89 -18.10 8.93 5.05
C GLU A 89 -19.25 8.33 5.88
N ASP A 90 -19.43 7.01 5.87
CA ASP A 90 -20.52 6.36 6.60
C ASP A 90 -20.30 6.42 8.12
N LEU A 91 -19.07 6.53 8.59
CA LEU A 91 -18.78 6.82 10.01
C LEU A 91 -19.01 8.29 10.36
N ILE A 92 -18.71 9.21 9.45
CA ILE A 92 -18.85 10.65 9.66
C ILE A 92 -20.31 11.10 9.52
N ILE A 93 -21.07 10.46 8.66
CA ILE A 93 -22.49 10.72 8.37
C ILE A 93 -23.25 9.39 8.44
N PRO A 94 -23.49 8.88 9.67
CA PRO A 94 -24.06 7.54 9.87
C PRO A 94 -25.54 7.45 9.48
N ASP A 95 -26.29 8.53 9.63
CA ASP A 95 -27.71 8.59 9.24
C ASP A 95 -27.90 9.58 8.10
N LYS A 96 -27.91 9.07 6.87
CA LYS A 96 -28.11 9.86 5.64
C LYS A 96 -29.55 10.35 5.48
N THR A 97 -30.49 9.94 6.33
CA THR A 97 -31.88 10.45 6.33
C THR A 97 -32.01 11.76 7.07
N LEU A 98 -31.04 12.12 7.91
CA LEU A 98 -30.98 13.41 8.57
C LEU A 98 -30.41 14.48 7.64
N SER A 99 -30.90 15.70 7.80
CA SER A 99 -30.28 16.87 7.18
C SER A 99 -29.04 17.33 7.95
N ILE A 100 -28.20 18.17 7.33
CA ILE A 100 -27.04 18.73 8.01
C ILE A 100 -27.48 19.59 9.20
N ALA A 101 -28.55 20.36 9.04
CA ALA A 101 -29.12 21.18 10.11
C ALA A 101 -29.68 20.34 11.27
N GLN A 102 -30.11 19.10 11.01
CA GLN A 102 -30.57 18.14 12.01
C GLN A 102 -29.45 17.33 12.68
N GLY A 103 -28.20 17.48 12.23
CA GLY A 103 -27.04 16.84 12.84
C GLY A 103 -26.57 15.58 12.14
N ALA A 104 -26.73 15.50 10.82
CA ALA A 104 -26.18 14.39 10.03
C ALA A 104 -24.67 14.19 10.23
N ILE A 105 -23.89 15.26 10.46
CA ILE A 105 -22.44 15.21 10.61
C ILE A 105 -22.06 14.90 12.08
N ALA A 106 -21.59 13.68 12.34
CA ALA A 106 -21.18 13.20 13.65
C ALA A 106 -19.73 13.57 14.01
N ALA A 107 -18.91 13.98 13.04
CA ALA A 107 -17.48 14.16 13.22
C ALA A 107 -17.08 15.31 14.19
N PRO A 108 -15.98 15.17 14.94
CA PRO A 108 -15.52 16.17 15.90
C PRO A 108 -15.21 17.51 15.21
N GLY A 109 -15.65 18.60 15.84
CA GLY A 109 -15.49 19.95 15.31
C GLY A 109 -16.58 20.39 14.32
N TRP A 110 -17.44 19.47 13.88
CA TRP A 110 -18.57 19.77 12.99
C TRP A 110 -19.95 19.53 13.63
N GLN A 111 -20.02 18.78 14.73
CA GLN A 111 -21.25 18.55 15.51
C GLN A 111 -22.02 19.82 15.90
N SER A 112 -21.33 20.95 16.07
CA SER A 112 -21.97 22.23 16.42
C SER A 112 -22.80 22.84 15.28
N VAL A 113 -22.75 22.29 14.05
CA VAL A 113 -23.49 22.78 12.88
C VAL A 113 -25.00 22.89 13.12
N VAL A 114 -25.55 22.07 14.02
CA VAL A 114 -26.96 22.14 14.42
C VAL A 114 -27.32 23.44 15.13
N ASN A 115 -26.34 24.17 15.66
CA ASN A 115 -26.53 25.46 16.30
C ASN A 115 -26.36 26.60 15.27
N PRO A 116 -27.42 27.39 15.00
CA PRO A 116 -27.38 28.58 14.12
C PRO A 116 -26.26 29.57 14.46
N ASP A 117 -25.91 29.70 15.73
CA ASP A 117 -24.89 30.66 16.19
C ASP A 117 -23.46 30.10 16.09
N SER A 118 -23.26 28.89 15.55
CA SER A 118 -21.93 28.28 15.46
C SER A 118 -21.18 28.71 14.21
N TYR A 119 -19.85 28.77 14.32
CA TYR A 119 -18.98 29.09 13.20
C TYR A 119 -19.09 28.06 12.06
N SER A 120 -19.19 26.77 12.39
CA SER A 120 -19.37 25.70 11.41
C SER A 120 -20.68 25.84 10.64
N ARG A 121 -21.76 26.26 11.32
CA ARG A 121 -23.05 26.54 10.69
C ARG A 121 -22.98 27.73 9.74
N ALA A 122 -22.38 28.84 10.18
CA ALA A 122 -22.20 30.02 9.33
C ALA A 122 -21.41 29.71 8.03
N ILE A 123 -20.39 28.85 8.09
CA ILE A 123 -19.67 28.41 6.89
C ILE A 123 -20.61 27.67 5.92
N LEU A 124 -21.36 26.69 6.41
CA LEU A 124 -22.22 25.88 5.55
C LEU A 124 -23.44 26.64 5.05
N ASP A 125 -24.00 27.57 5.83
CA ASP A 125 -25.07 28.47 5.35
C ASP A 125 -24.55 29.34 4.19
N ALA A 126 -23.34 29.89 4.30
CA ALA A 126 -22.73 30.66 3.22
C ALA A 126 -22.44 29.79 1.99
N MET A 127 -22.01 28.53 2.17
CA MET A 127 -21.87 27.59 1.04
C MET A 127 -23.23 27.29 0.40
N ALA A 128 -24.26 27.03 1.21
CA ALA A 128 -25.63 26.74 0.78
C ALA A 128 -26.21 27.88 -0.06
N GLU A 129 -26.05 29.13 0.39
CA GLU A 129 -26.47 30.32 -0.36
C GLU A 129 -25.68 30.49 -1.67
N PHE A 130 -24.36 30.30 -1.63
CA PHE A 130 -23.50 30.54 -2.78
C PHE A 130 -23.66 29.48 -3.89
N TYR A 131 -23.78 28.20 -3.51
CA TYR A 131 -23.87 27.07 -4.44
C TYR A 131 -25.30 26.59 -4.69
N GLY A 132 -26.29 27.10 -3.93
CA GLY A 132 -27.71 26.87 -4.19
C GLY A 132 -28.22 25.52 -3.72
N PHE A 133 -27.87 25.09 -2.51
CA PHE A 133 -28.44 23.90 -1.85
C PHE A 133 -29.02 24.27 -0.47
N ASP A 134 -29.83 23.39 0.10
CA ASP A 134 -30.52 23.63 1.37
C ASP A 134 -30.06 22.65 2.45
N LEU A 135 -29.55 23.16 3.57
CA LEU A 135 -29.07 22.37 4.72
C LEU A 135 -30.16 21.56 5.43
N ASP A 136 -31.44 21.85 5.18
CA ASP A 136 -32.58 21.08 5.68
C ASP A 136 -32.94 19.88 4.78
N THR A 137 -32.29 19.74 3.62
CA THR A 137 -32.42 18.54 2.78
C THR A 137 -31.74 17.33 3.46
N PRO A 138 -32.39 16.15 3.52
CA PRO A 138 -31.75 14.92 3.97
C PRO A 138 -30.44 14.67 3.21
N TYR A 139 -29.38 14.31 3.92
CA TYR A 139 -28.05 14.23 3.31
C TYR A 139 -27.98 13.27 2.12
N GLY A 140 -28.67 12.12 2.19
CA GLY A 140 -28.72 11.14 1.10
C GLY A 140 -29.54 11.54 -0.12
N GLU A 141 -30.25 12.68 -0.07
CA GLU A 141 -31.02 13.23 -1.20
C GLU A 141 -30.23 14.30 -1.97
N TYR A 142 -29.05 14.70 -1.49
CA TYR A 142 -28.22 15.65 -2.21
C TYR A 142 -27.76 15.10 -3.57
N PRO A 143 -27.63 15.95 -4.60
CA PRO A 143 -26.94 15.56 -5.81
C PRO A 143 -25.42 15.42 -5.56
N GLU A 144 -24.75 14.66 -6.44
CA GLU A 144 -23.34 14.27 -6.29
C GLU A 144 -22.38 15.47 -6.19
N ASP A 145 -22.69 16.57 -6.87
CA ASP A 145 -21.91 17.81 -6.81
C ASP A 145 -21.95 18.48 -5.42
N VAL A 146 -23.10 18.40 -4.73
CA VAL A 146 -23.23 18.89 -3.36
C VAL A 146 -22.52 17.96 -2.38
N HIS A 147 -22.57 16.64 -2.59
CA HIS A 147 -21.76 15.69 -1.84
C HIS A 147 -20.26 16.00 -1.97
N ASP A 148 -19.77 16.16 -3.19
CA ASP A 148 -18.37 16.51 -3.46
C ASP A 148 -17.98 17.84 -2.83
N LEU A 149 -18.85 18.85 -2.90
CA LEU A 149 -18.62 20.16 -2.29
C LEU A 149 -18.50 20.05 -0.76
N ILE A 150 -19.37 19.28 -0.10
CA ILE A 150 -19.32 19.09 1.35
C ILE A 150 -18.06 18.32 1.75
N TRP A 151 -17.72 17.27 0.99
CA TRP A 151 -16.66 16.35 1.36
C TRP A 151 -15.25 16.85 0.99
N TYR A 152 -15.06 17.29 -0.25
CA TYR A 152 -13.78 17.74 -0.82
C TYR A 152 -13.61 19.26 -0.83
N GLY A 153 -14.68 20.01 -0.62
CA GLY A 153 -14.64 21.46 -0.53
C GLY A 153 -14.73 22.17 -1.89
N THR A 154 -14.39 23.45 -1.86
CA THR A 154 -14.62 24.43 -2.95
C THR A 154 -13.53 24.45 -4.03
N GLY A 155 -12.52 23.57 -3.93
CA GLY A 155 -11.38 23.59 -4.86
C GLY A 155 -10.58 24.91 -4.88
N GLY A 156 -10.69 25.73 -3.82
CA GLY A 156 -10.02 27.03 -3.71
C GLY A 156 -10.90 28.25 -4.00
N GLN A 157 -12.15 28.04 -4.43
CA GLN A 157 -13.11 29.14 -4.56
C GLN A 157 -13.45 29.73 -3.18
N ARG A 158 -13.32 31.05 -3.05
CA ARG A 158 -13.57 31.75 -1.80
C ARG A 158 -15.02 32.23 -1.76
N VAL A 159 -15.66 31.96 -0.63
CA VAL A 159 -17.00 32.44 -0.30
C VAL A 159 -16.93 33.35 0.91
N GLU A 160 -17.75 34.39 0.89
CA GLU A 160 -17.86 35.34 1.99
C GLU A 160 -18.76 34.78 3.09
N VAL A 161 -18.19 34.57 4.27
CA VAL A 161 -18.88 34.00 5.44
C VAL A 161 -19.11 35.10 6.46
N HIS A 162 -20.37 35.39 6.75
CA HIS A 162 -20.79 36.34 7.78
C HIS A 162 -21.03 35.56 9.08
N TYR A 163 -20.24 35.84 10.12
CA TYR A 163 -20.34 35.16 11.40
C TYR A 163 -20.50 36.15 12.56
N THR A 164 -21.54 35.94 13.36
CA THR A 164 -21.79 36.70 14.59
C THR A 164 -21.50 35.83 15.80
N GLY A 165 -20.34 36.04 16.41
CA GLY A 165 -19.97 35.35 17.65
C GLY A 165 -20.36 36.16 18.89
N ARG A 166 -20.12 35.58 20.07
CA ARG A 166 -20.39 36.22 21.38
C ARG A 166 -19.66 37.55 21.62
N HIS A 167 -18.60 37.84 20.86
CA HIS A 167 -17.75 39.03 21.03
C HIS A 167 -17.83 40.03 19.86
N GLY A 168 -18.69 39.79 18.86
CA GLY A 168 -18.87 40.69 17.72
C GLY A 168 -19.18 39.97 16.40
N HIS A 169 -19.36 40.79 15.35
CA HIS A 169 -19.62 40.38 13.98
C HIS A 169 -18.34 40.44 13.14
N GLY A 170 -18.10 39.43 12.30
CA GLY A 170 -16.97 39.37 11.38
C GLY A 170 -17.37 38.83 10.00
N VAL A 171 -16.69 39.30 8.96
CA VAL A 171 -16.83 38.83 7.58
C VAL A 171 -15.52 38.17 7.17
N TYR A 172 -15.59 36.91 6.73
CA TYR A 172 -14.42 36.09 6.42
C TYR A 172 -14.50 35.57 4.99
N ASN A 173 -13.44 35.75 4.21
CA ASN A 173 -13.35 35.17 2.87
C ASN A 173 -12.64 33.82 2.95
N ILE A 174 -13.40 32.73 2.92
CA ILE A 174 -12.92 31.36 3.19
C ILE A 174 -13.03 30.53 1.93
N ALA A 175 -11.96 29.81 1.59
CA ALA A 175 -12.05 28.66 0.70
C ALA A 175 -12.31 27.44 1.57
N PHE A 176 -13.53 26.89 1.51
CA PHE A 176 -13.89 25.74 2.32
C PHE A 176 -13.11 24.51 1.82
N GLU A 177 -12.33 23.88 2.70
CA GLU A 177 -11.44 22.74 2.42
C GLU A 177 -12.19 21.39 2.38
N GLY A 178 -13.50 21.39 2.61
CA GLY A 178 -14.30 20.18 2.78
C GLY A 178 -14.18 19.57 4.17
N LEU A 179 -15.09 18.65 4.50
CA LEU A 179 -15.02 17.87 5.75
C LEU A 179 -13.75 17.01 5.78
N LEU A 180 -13.43 16.31 4.68
CA LEU A 180 -12.29 15.41 4.63
C LEU A 180 -10.97 16.15 4.84
N GLY A 181 -10.74 17.24 4.10
CA GLY A 181 -9.53 18.05 4.22
C GLY A 181 -9.37 18.63 5.63
N ASN A 182 -10.46 19.15 6.21
CA ASN A 182 -10.45 19.71 7.55
C ASN A 182 -10.12 18.65 8.62
N LEU A 183 -10.77 17.48 8.56
CA LEU A 183 -10.56 16.40 9.52
C LEU A 183 -9.14 15.81 9.42
N GLN A 184 -8.63 15.60 8.20
CA GLN A 184 -7.25 15.15 7.97
C GLN A 184 -6.22 16.11 8.56
N LYS A 185 -6.43 17.41 8.36
CA LYS A 185 -5.56 18.45 8.91
C LYS A 185 -5.58 18.45 10.44
N ARG A 186 -6.77 18.46 11.04
CA ARG A 186 -6.93 18.43 12.51
C ARG A 186 -6.32 17.18 13.14
N TYR A 187 -6.49 16.01 12.51
CA TYR A 187 -5.87 14.76 12.99
C TYR A 187 -4.34 14.81 12.95
N ARG A 188 -3.75 15.39 11.88
CA ARG A 188 -2.31 15.52 11.74
C ARG A 188 -1.70 16.53 12.71
N GLU A 189 -2.40 17.64 12.94
CA GLU A 189 -1.91 18.76 13.75
C GLU A 189 -2.17 18.58 15.25
N THR A 190 -3.11 17.73 15.66
CA THR A 190 -3.38 17.52 17.08
C THR A 190 -2.23 16.81 17.79
N GLY A 191 -1.80 17.39 18.93
CA GLY A 191 -0.85 16.77 19.86
C GLY A 191 -1.52 15.95 20.97
N SER A 192 -2.86 15.97 21.05
CA SER A 192 -3.62 15.27 22.10
C SER A 192 -3.95 13.84 21.67
N GLU A 193 -3.51 12.86 22.46
CA GLU A 193 -3.75 11.44 22.20
C GLU A 193 -5.25 11.10 22.26
N THR A 194 -5.97 11.65 23.25
CA THR A 194 -7.43 11.47 23.38
C THR A 194 -8.16 11.97 22.14
N THR A 195 -7.74 13.12 21.61
CA THR A 195 -8.35 13.72 20.41
C THR A 195 -8.00 12.91 19.17
N LYS A 196 -6.80 12.32 19.08
CA LYS A 196 -6.45 11.40 17.98
C LYS A 196 -7.35 10.16 17.98
N GLN A 197 -7.53 9.53 19.14
CA GLN A 197 -8.40 8.37 19.28
C GLN A 197 -9.85 8.68 18.91
N GLU A 198 -10.33 9.87 19.26
CA GLU A 198 -11.64 10.35 18.85
C GLU A 198 -11.76 10.43 17.32
N TYR A 199 -10.81 11.04 16.62
CA TYR A 199 -10.79 11.05 15.14
C TYR A 199 -10.67 9.66 14.53
N GLU A 200 -9.86 8.77 15.11
CA GLU A 200 -9.68 7.40 14.64
C GLU A 200 -10.97 6.58 14.70
N SER A 201 -11.92 6.93 15.59
CA SER A 201 -13.25 6.31 15.61
C SER A 201 -14.11 6.60 14.37
N PHE A 202 -13.73 7.61 13.58
CA PHE A 202 -14.34 7.99 12.29
C PHE A 202 -13.51 7.53 11.10
N MET A 203 -12.49 6.70 11.32
CA MET A 203 -11.63 6.16 10.28
C MET A 203 -11.82 4.66 10.13
N GLN A 204 -11.56 4.19 8.91
CA GLN A 204 -11.51 2.77 8.61
C GLN A 204 -10.10 2.36 8.19
N ILE A 205 -9.78 1.10 8.49
CA ILE A 205 -8.57 0.45 8.02
C ILE A 205 -8.84 -0.05 6.61
N THR A 206 -8.22 0.61 5.63
CA THR A 206 -8.32 0.21 4.22
C THR A 206 -6.99 -0.38 3.77
N PRO A 207 -6.98 -1.50 3.01
CA PRO A 207 -5.75 -2.00 2.39
C PRO A 207 -5.06 -0.91 1.59
N CYS A 208 -3.72 -0.82 1.70
CA CYS A 208 -2.96 0.18 0.97
C CYS A 208 -3.18 0.04 -0.54
N HIS A 209 -3.61 1.10 -1.22
CA HIS A 209 -3.93 1.07 -2.66
C HIS A 209 -2.73 0.71 -3.57
N VAL A 210 -1.49 0.95 -3.12
CA VAL A 210 -0.28 0.63 -3.92
C VAL A 210 0.16 -0.82 -3.79
N CYS A 211 0.20 -1.37 -2.57
CA CYS A 211 0.64 -2.76 -2.35
C CYS A 211 -0.51 -3.75 -2.18
N GLY A 212 -1.77 -3.28 -2.15
CA GLY A 212 -2.96 -4.10 -1.94
C GLY A 212 -2.96 -4.85 -0.62
N GLY A 213 -2.32 -4.32 0.43
CA GLY A 213 -2.17 -5.05 1.70
C GLY A 213 -0.85 -5.80 1.88
N LYS A 214 -0.06 -5.99 0.81
CA LYS A 214 1.11 -6.89 0.81
C LYS A 214 2.36 -6.33 1.49
N ARG A 215 2.33 -5.07 1.93
CA ARG A 215 3.38 -4.40 2.74
C ARG A 215 4.74 -4.20 2.06
N LEU A 216 4.96 -4.77 0.88
CA LEU A 216 6.24 -4.77 0.18
C LEU A 216 6.22 -3.90 -1.08
N LYS A 217 7.42 -3.55 -1.56
CA LYS A 217 7.63 -2.90 -2.85
C LYS A 217 7.26 -3.82 -4.02
N LYS A 218 6.96 -3.22 -5.17
CA LYS A 218 6.59 -3.96 -6.38
C LYS A 218 7.73 -4.85 -6.87
N GLU A 219 8.97 -4.37 -6.75
CA GLU A 219 10.19 -5.08 -7.12
C GLU A 219 10.38 -6.34 -6.25
N SER A 220 10.14 -6.23 -4.94
CA SER A 220 10.18 -7.38 -4.03
C SER A 220 9.09 -8.40 -4.33
N LEU A 221 7.90 -7.94 -4.72
CA LEU A 221 6.77 -8.81 -5.08
C LEU A 221 6.91 -9.43 -6.48
N ALA A 222 7.82 -8.93 -7.31
CA ALA A 222 8.13 -9.50 -8.62
C ALA A 222 9.02 -10.75 -8.52
N VAL A 223 9.72 -10.95 -7.39
CA VAL A 223 10.54 -12.15 -7.18
C VAL A 223 9.66 -13.32 -6.74
N THR A 224 9.74 -14.42 -7.47
CA THR A 224 8.91 -15.61 -7.26
C THR A 224 9.73 -16.87 -6.99
N VAL A 225 9.16 -17.79 -6.21
CA VAL A 225 9.63 -19.16 -6.03
C VAL A 225 8.45 -20.08 -6.28
N GLY A 226 8.57 -21.00 -7.26
CA GLY A 226 7.43 -21.84 -7.66
C GLY A 226 6.24 -21.02 -8.16
N ASP A 227 6.51 -20.01 -9.00
CA ASP A 227 5.53 -19.10 -9.60
C ASP A 227 4.70 -18.26 -8.61
N LYS A 228 5.15 -18.16 -7.35
CA LYS A 228 4.51 -17.38 -6.30
C LYS A 228 5.48 -16.45 -5.62
N ASN A 229 5.06 -15.21 -5.36
CA ASN A 229 5.86 -14.26 -4.58
C ASN A 229 5.69 -14.48 -3.07
N ILE A 230 6.53 -13.83 -2.27
CA ILE A 230 6.56 -13.98 -0.82
C ILE A 230 5.23 -13.63 -0.14
N ALA A 231 4.48 -12.64 -0.65
CA ALA A 231 3.21 -12.24 -0.06
C ALA A 231 2.12 -13.28 -0.32
N GLU A 232 2.00 -13.78 -1.55
CA GLU A 232 1.06 -14.86 -1.89
C GLU A 232 1.32 -16.12 -1.06
N ILE A 233 2.58 -16.52 -0.93
CA ILE A 233 2.96 -17.70 -0.13
C ILE A 233 2.62 -17.49 1.36
N SER A 234 2.73 -16.25 1.86
CA SER A 234 2.41 -15.91 3.26
C SER A 234 0.90 -15.85 3.54
N GLU A 235 0.08 -15.65 2.51
CA GLU A 235 -1.39 -15.61 2.61
C GLU A 235 -2.03 -17.00 2.67
N TYR A 236 -1.34 -18.03 2.19
CA TYR A 236 -1.80 -19.41 2.32
C TYR A 236 -2.04 -19.80 3.79
N SER A 237 -3.03 -20.66 3.98
CA SER A 237 -3.16 -21.40 5.24
C SER A 237 -1.87 -22.19 5.49
N ILE A 238 -1.50 -22.44 6.75
CA ILE A 238 -0.29 -23.19 7.09
C ILE A 238 -0.33 -24.58 6.45
N ILE A 239 -1.51 -25.22 6.37
CA ILE A 239 -1.66 -26.51 5.70
C ILE A 239 -1.39 -26.44 4.20
N ASP A 240 -1.89 -25.41 3.50
CA ASP A 240 -1.68 -25.28 2.06
C ASP A 240 -0.26 -24.79 1.75
N LEU A 241 0.31 -23.94 2.60
CA LEU A 241 1.71 -23.55 2.54
C LEU A 241 2.63 -24.76 2.73
N LYS A 242 2.31 -25.66 3.68
CA LYS A 242 3.07 -26.90 3.86
C LYS A 242 3.02 -27.77 2.61
N LYS A 243 1.83 -27.99 2.02
CA LYS A 243 1.69 -28.74 0.76
C LYS A 243 2.52 -28.10 -0.36
N PHE A 244 2.40 -26.79 -0.53
CA PHE A 244 3.18 -26.04 -1.51
C PHE A 244 4.70 -26.25 -1.33
N MET A 245 5.19 -26.19 -0.09
CA MET A 245 6.62 -26.40 0.21
C MET A 245 7.06 -27.85 0.00
N ASP A 246 6.18 -28.83 0.18
CA ASP A 246 6.46 -30.25 -0.03
C ASP A 246 6.49 -30.60 -1.54
N GLU A 247 5.60 -29.98 -2.33
CA GLU A 247 5.48 -30.18 -3.78
C GLU A 247 6.40 -29.27 -4.61
N LEU A 248 7.10 -28.32 -3.98
CA LEU A 248 7.95 -27.34 -4.64
C LEU A 248 9.05 -28.00 -5.50
N THR A 249 8.94 -27.82 -6.81
CA THR A 249 9.93 -28.28 -7.77
C THR A 249 11.03 -27.24 -7.98
N LEU A 250 12.27 -27.61 -7.70
CA LEU A 250 13.45 -26.78 -7.85
C LEU A 250 14.51 -27.51 -8.68
N THR A 251 15.36 -26.73 -9.36
CA THR A 251 16.57 -27.26 -10.00
C THR A 251 17.55 -27.83 -8.96
N ASP A 252 18.45 -28.71 -9.38
CA ASP A 252 19.42 -29.32 -8.46
C ASP A 252 20.31 -28.28 -7.75
N ARG A 253 20.70 -27.22 -8.49
CA ARG A 253 21.45 -26.09 -7.93
C ARG A 253 20.64 -25.36 -6.84
N GLN A 254 19.38 -25.03 -7.10
CA GLN A 254 18.52 -24.37 -6.13
C GLN A 254 18.27 -25.25 -4.90
N LYS A 255 18.04 -26.56 -5.08
CA LYS A 255 17.90 -27.53 -3.99
C LYS A 255 19.15 -27.58 -3.12
N GLN A 256 20.33 -27.60 -3.73
CA GLN A 256 21.60 -27.64 -3.00
C GLN A 256 21.81 -26.38 -2.16
N ILE A 257 21.56 -25.20 -2.73
CA ILE A 257 21.70 -23.90 -2.04
C ILE A 257 20.65 -23.79 -0.91
N GLY A 258 19.38 -24.08 -1.21
CA GLY A 258 18.26 -23.91 -0.30
C GLY A 258 18.05 -25.03 0.72
N ARG A 259 18.82 -26.12 0.67
CA ARG A 259 18.57 -27.36 1.43
C ARG A 259 18.29 -27.13 2.91
N LEU A 260 19.14 -26.34 3.59
CA LEU A 260 19.00 -26.07 5.02
C LEU A 260 17.78 -25.18 5.32
N VAL A 261 17.56 -24.16 4.49
CA VAL A 261 16.43 -23.22 4.64
C VAL A 261 15.10 -23.94 4.42
N LEU A 262 14.99 -24.73 3.36
CA LEU A 262 13.77 -25.50 3.06
C LEU A 262 13.47 -26.55 4.14
N LYS A 263 14.50 -27.20 4.69
CA LYS A 263 14.35 -28.12 5.81
C LYS A 263 13.77 -27.41 7.04
N GLU A 264 14.31 -26.25 7.38
CA GLU A 264 13.86 -25.46 8.54
C GLU A 264 12.41 -24.97 8.35
N ILE A 265 12.07 -24.45 7.18
CA ILE A 265 10.70 -24.00 6.86
C ILE A 265 9.72 -25.17 6.99
N ARG A 266 10.00 -26.32 6.36
CA ARG A 266 9.11 -27.50 6.45
C ARG A 266 8.95 -28.00 7.87
N SER A 267 10.02 -27.97 8.68
CA SER A 267 9.97 -28.36 10.09
C SER A 267 9.04 -27.44 10.89
N ARG A 268 9.17 -26.13 10.74
CA ARG A 268 8.32 -25.15 11.45
C ARG A 268 6.86 -25.23 11.04
N LEU A 269 6.59 -25.40 9.75
CA LEU A 269 5.24 -25.61 9.26
C LEU A 269 4.65 -26.92 9.82
N GLY A 270 5.44 -27.99 9.90
CA GLY A 270 5.06 -29.24 10.56
C GLY A 270 4.63 -29.02 12.01
N PHE A 271 5.45 -28.34 12.81
CA PHE A 271 5.12 -28.04 14.20
C PHE A 271 3.84 -27.24 14.36
N LEU A 272 3.62 -26.23 13.50
CA LEU A 272 2.38 -25.43 13.51
C LEU A 272 1.13 -26.28 13.21
N VAL A 273 1.24 -27.25 12.29
CA VAL A 273 0.17 -28.22 12.02
C VAL A 273 -0.05 -29.14 13.22
N ASP A 274 1.02 -29.65 13.83
CA ASP A 274 0.93 -30.58 14.96
C ASP A 274 0.25 -29.96 16.20
N VAL A 275 0.40 -28.64 16.40
CA VAL A 275 -0.28 -27.89 17.47
C VAL A 275 -1.67 -27.36 17.07
N GLY A 276 -2.20 -27.74 15.89
CA GLY A 276 -3.54 -27.37 15.44
C GLY A 276 -3.70 -25.89 15.10
N LEU A 277 -2.70 -25.30 14.44
CA LEU A 277 -2.73 -23.94 13.87
C LEU A 277 -2.72 -23.95 12.34
N ASP A 278 -3.12 -25.07 11.75
CA ASP A 278 -3.07 -25.37 10.32
C ASP A 278 -3.95 -24.45 9.45
N TYR A 279 -5.02 -23.91 10.02
CA TYR A 279 -5.95 -22.98 9.37
C TYR A 279 -5.47 -21.51 9.33
N LEU A 280 -4.42 -21.16 10.07
CA LEU A 280 -3.87 -19.80 10.10
C LEU A 280 -3.04 -19.51 8.85
N SER A 281 -2.80 -18.23 8.55
CA SER A 281 -1.80 -17.82 7.56
C SER A 281 -0.64 -17.09 8.23
N LEU A 282 0.53 -17.06 7.58
CA LEU A 282 1.69 -16.31 8.08
C LEU A 282 1.47 -14.79 8.00
N ALA A 283 0.57 -14.34 7.12
CA ALA A 283 0.19 -12.94 6.98
C ALA A 283 -0.74 -12.44 8.10
N ARG A 284 -1.36 -13.33 8.90
CA ARG A 284 -2.32 -12.93 9.94
C ARG A 284 -1.66 -12.07 11.03
N ALA A 285 -2.28 -10.93 11.34
CA ALA A 285 -1.77 -10.01 12.35
C ALA A 285 -1.82 -10.62 13.76
N THR A 286 -0.69 -10.58 14.48
CA THR A 286 -0.55 -11.16 15.83
C THR A 286 -1.58 -10.64 16.83
N ALA A 287 -1.97 -9.37 16.71
CA ALA A 287 -2.96 -8.73 17.59
C ALA A 287 -4.37 -9.33 17.48
N THR A 288 -4.66 -10.06 16.39
CA THR A 288 -5.97 -10.71 16.14
C THR A 288 -6.03 -12.16 16.61
N LEU A 289 -4.93 -12.68 17.17
CA LEU A 289 -4.88 -14.04 17.68
C LEU A 289 -5.52 -14.12 19.06
N SER A 290 -6.29 -15.18 19.28
CA SER A 290 -6.77 -15.57 20.62
C SER A 290 -5.60 -15.94 21.53
N GLY A 291 -5.82 -15.84 22.85
CA GLY A 291 -4.81 -16.23 23.83
C GLY A 291 -4.34 -17.68 23.67
N GLY A 292 -5.24 -18.60 23.31
CA GLY A 292 -4.91 -20.00 23.03
C GLY A 292 -4.05 -20.18 21.79
N GLU A 293 -4.34 -19.46 20.68
CA GLU A 293 -3.50 -19.48 19.47
C GLU A 293 -2.10 -18.95 19.78
N ALA A 294 -1.99 -17.80 20.45
CA ALA A 294 -0.71 -17.19 20.80
C ALA A 294 0.15 -18.11 21.68
N GLN A 295 -0.47 -18.83 22.63
CA GLN A 295 0.23 -19.81 23.46
C GLN A 295 0.76 -20.99 22.65
N ARG A 296 -0.04 -21.55 21.72
CA ARG A 296 0.39 -22.67 20.87
C ARG A 296 1.52 -22.27 19.92
N ILE A 297 1.52 -21.05 19.38
CA ILE A 297 2.64 -20.53 18.59
C ILE A 297 3.93 -20.50 19.42
N ARG A 298 3.86 -20.05 20.68
CA ARG A 298 5.03 -20.05 21.58
C ARG A 298 5.57 -21.46 21.83
N LEU A 299 4.70 -22.46 21.99
CA LEU A 299 5.10 -23.86 22.14
C LEU A 299 5.79 -24.39 20.88
N ALA A 300 5.32 -23.99 19.69
CA ALA A 300 5.93 -24.38 18.42
C ALA A 300 7.26 -23.65 18.10
N THR A 301 7.61 -22.60 18.87
CA THR A 301 8.82 -21.79 18.66
C THR A 301 9.98 -22.22 19.58
N GLN A 302 9.70 -22.97 20.66
CA GLN A 302 10.69 -23.54 21.58
C GLN A 302 11.25 -24.85 21.05
#